data_AF-A0A1H9PZU5-F1
#
_entry.id   AF-A0A1H9PZU5-F1
#
_cell.length_a   1.000
_cell.length_b   1.000
_cell.length_c   1.000
_cell.angle_alpha   90.00
_cell.angle_beta   90.00
_cell.angle_gamma   90.00
#
_symmetry.space_group_name_H-M   'P 1'
#
loop_
_entity.id
_entity.type
_entity.pdbx_description
1 polymer ?
#
loop_
_entity_poly.entity_id
_entity_poly.type
_entity_poly.pdbx_seq_one_letter_code
_entity_poly.pdbx_strand_id
1 'polypeptide(L)'
;MLIELEGLEAEAVHTLQASRETPPGVVLTPMAVDAVLDGEREGFQLTASLILASEVSTDDAVRWLWPLLIDEEAAAVVMCTVAGERRELRRPDDLAKLVEEGRAAE
;
A
#
# COMPACT_ATOMS: atom_id res chain seq x y z
N MET A 1 -10.92 -0.96 -4.49
CA MET A 1 -10.84 -0.65 -3.05
C MET A 1 -9.97 0.59 -2.79
N LEU A 2 -10.22 1.34 -1.72
CA LEU A 2 -9.34 2.42 -1.25
C LEU A 2 -8.28 1.85 -0.30
N ILE A 3 -7.02 2.26 -0.47
CA ILE A 3 -5.90 1.90 0.39
C ILE A 3 -5.23 3.18 0.91
N GLU A 4 -4.96 3.21 2.22
CA GLU A 4 -4.21 4.30 2.87
C GLU A 4 -2.93 3.72 3.48
N LEU A 5 -1.80 4.33 3.15
CA LEU A 5 -0.48 3.91 3.58
C LEU A 5 0.16 5.05 4.35
N GLU A 6 0.56 4.81 5.59
CA GLU A 6 1.17 5.81 6.47
C GLU A 6 2.53 5.35 6.95
N GLY A 7 3.42 6.32 7.20
CA GLY A 7 4.80 6.03 7.59
C GLY A 7 5.69 5.68 6.40
N LEU A 8 5.27 6.05 5.18
CA LEU A 8 6.08 5.86 3.98
C LEU A 8 7.23 6.86 3.97
N GLU A 9 8.37 6.42 3.46
CA GLU A 9 9.48 7.31 3.13
C GLU A 9 9.22 8.08 1.83
N ALA A 10 9.95 9.19 1.63
CA ALA A 10 9.81 10.01 0.44
C ALA A 10 10.04 9.23 -0.86
N GLU A 11 11.01 8.30 -0.87
CA GLU A 11 11.34 7.48 -2.03
C GLU A 11 10.23 6.46 -2.35
N ALA A 12 9.65 5.83 -1.33
CA ALA A 12 8.52 4.93 -1.49
C ALA A 12 7.31 5.67 -2.09
N VAL A 13 6.98 6.84 -1.55
CA VAL A 13 5.91 7.68 -2.12
C VAL A 13 6.22 8.09 -3.56
N HIS A 14 7.43 8.56 -3.84
CA HIS A 14 7.81 8.94 -5.19
C HIS A 14 7.68 7.77 -6.17
N THR A 15 8.07 6.56 -5.74
CA THR A 15 7.94 5.33 -6.51
C THR A 15 6.49 4.95 -6.79
N LEU A 16 5.61 5.09 -5.79
CA LEU A 16 4.18 4.80 -5.92
C LEU A 16 3.43 5.86 -6.73
N GLN A 17 3.89 7.11 -6.70
CA GLN A 17 3.36 8.20 -7.52
C GLN A 17 3.83 8.17 -8.97
N ALA A 18 5.01 7.59 -9.21
CA ALA A 18 5.51 7.43 -10.56
C ALA A 18 4.62 6.47 -11.35
N SER A 19 4.34 6.81 -12.62
CA SER A 19 3.64 5.93 -13.55
C SER A 19 4.52 4.71 -13.86
N ARG A 20 4.38 3.65 -13.07
CA ARG A 20 5.08 2.37 -13.26
C ARG A 20 4.25 1.40 -14.08
N GLU A 21 4.93 0.48 -14.75
CA GLU A 21 4.27 -0.68 -15.32
C GLU A 21 3.66 -1.50 -14.18
N THR A 22 2.33 -1.56 -14.16
CA THR A 22 1.60 -2.42 -13.24
C THR A 22 1.45 -3.80 -13.87
N PRO A 23 1.39 -4.88 -13.06
CA PRO A 23 1.05 -6.20 -13.57
C PRO A 23 -0.31 -6.18 -14.28
N PRO A 24 -0.52 -7.06 -15.29
CA PRO A 24 -1.82 -7.18 -15.93
C PRO A 24 -2.95 -7.39 -14.91
N GLY A 25 -4.01 -6.58 -15.02
CA GLY A 25 -5.16 -6.63 -14.11
C GLY A 25 -4.95 -5.97 -12.74
N VAL A 26 -3.80 -5.34 -12.49
CA VAL A 26 -3.55 -4.51 -11.31
C VAL A 26 -3.51 -3.04 -11.73
N VAL A 27 -4.25 -2.18 -11.04
CA VAL A 27 -4.16 -0.73 -11.17
C VAL A 27 -4.02 -0.12 -9.79
N LEU A 28 -2.99 0.69 -9.59
CA LEU A 28 -2.82 1.54 -8.42
C LEU A 28 -2.86 2.99 -8.89
N THR A 29 -3.83 3.76 -8.38
CA THR A 29 -3.98 5.19 -8.70
C THR A 29 -3.81 6.02 -7.43
N PRO A 30 -2.67 6.71 -7.27
CA PRO A 30 -2.48 7.70 -6.21
C PRO A 30 -3.55 8.79 -6.27
N MET A 31 -4.14 9.15 -5.13
CA MET A 31 -5.20 10.16 -5.03
C MET A 31 -4.78 11.36 -4.21
N ALA A 32 -4.09 11.13 -3.09
CA ALA A 32 -3.62 12.18 -2.19
C ALA A 32 -2.31 11.75 -1.52
N VAL A 33 -1.45 12.73 -1.26
CA VAL A 33 -0.23 12.56 -0.46
C VAL A 33 -0.15 13.69 0.55
N ASP A 34 0.02 13.33 1.81
CA ASP A 34 0.15 14.25 2.93
C ASP A 34 1.46 13.98 3.66
N ALA A 35 2.16 15.03 4.07
CA ALA A 35 3.30 14.91 4.98
C ALA A 35 2.79 14.84 6.41
N VAL A 36 3.19 13.80 7.14
CA VAL A 36 2.79 13.56 8.54
C VAL A 36 3.95 13.89 9.45
N LEU A 37 3.74 14.87 10.33
CA LEU A 37 4.72 15.40 11.29
C LEU A 37 4.07 15.47 12.67
N ASP A 38 3.81 14.32 13.29
CA ASP A 38 3.17 14.22 14.62
C ASP A 38 4.15 13.80 15.73
N GLY A 39 5.46 13.90 15.49
CA GLY A 39 6.52 13.60 16.48
C GLY A 39 6.68 12.12 16.87
N GLU A 40 5.64 11.30 16.77
CA GLU A 40 5.67 9.83 16.93
C GLU A 40 5.70 9.09 15.59
N ARG A 41 5.31 9.77 14.51
CA ARG A 41 5.29 9.26 13.13
C ARG A 41 5.82 10.36 12.23
N GLU A 42 7.06 10.21 11.78
CA GLU A 42 7.64 11.04 10.73
C GLU A 42 7.56 10.26 9.42
N GLY A 43 6.98 10.87 8.38
CA GLY A 43 6.88 10.25 7.08
C GLY A 43 5.74 10.82 6.24
N PHE A 44 5.33 10.06 5.24
CA PHE A 44 4.26 10.44 4.33
C PHE A 44 3.08 9.49 4.46
N GLN A 45 1.90 10.05 4.24
CA GLN A 45 0.67 9.31 4.02
C GLN A 45 0.33 9.36 2.54
N LEU A 46 0.03 8.20 1.94
CA LEU A 46 -0.48 8.05 0.59
C LEU A 46 -1.87 7.42 0.65
N THR A 47 -2.86 8.11 0.09
CA THR A 47 -4.17 7.52 -0.20
C THR A 47 -4.23 7.19 -1.69
N ALA A 48 -4.58 5.95 -2.01
CA ALA A 48 -4.66 5.47 -3.39
C ALA A 48 -5.89 4.57 -3.61
N SER A 49 -6.32 4.47 -4.86
CA SER A 49 -7.28 3.46 -5.31
C SER A 49 -6.49 2.26 -5.83
N LEU A 50 -6.76 1.07 -5.27
CA LEU A 50 -6.25 -0.20 -5.75
C LEU A 50 -7.40 -0.96 -6.42
N ILE A 51 -7.22 -1.31 -7.69
CA ILE A 51 -8.19 -2.09 -8.47
C ILE A 51 -7.50 -3.37 -8.91
N LEU A 52 -8.12 -4.50 -8.59
CA LEU A 52 -7.68 -5.83 -8.98
C LEU A 52 -8.75 -6.46 -9.86
N ALA A 53 -8.38 -6.89 -11.06
CA ALA A 53 -9.26 -7.67 -11.91
C ALA A 53 -9.61 -9.01 -11.23
N SER A 54 -10.76 -9.58 -11.58
CA SER A 54 -11.31 -10.78 -10.92
C SER A 54 -10.35 -11.97 -10.91
N GLU A 55 -9.58 -12.12 -11.98
CA GLU A 55 -8.64 -13.20 -12.26
C GLU A 55 -7.27 -13.00 -11.59
N VAL A 56 -6.98 -11.79 -11.09
CA VAL A 56 -5.72 -11.51 -10.42
C VAL A 56 -5.75 -12.09 -9.01
N SER A 57 -4.73 -12.88 -8.69
CA SER A 57 -4.55 -13.42 -7.34
C SER A 57 -4.08 -12.31 -6.39
N THR A 58 -4.53 -12.35 -5.14
CA THR A 58 -4.06 -11.39 -4.13
C THR A 58 -2.55 -11.50 -3.94
N ASP A 59 -2.00 -12.72 -3.96
CA ASP A 59 -0.57 -13.00 -3.89
C ASP A 59 0.24 -12.26 -4.97
N ASP A 60 -0.22 -12.26 -6.23
CA ASP A 60 0.51 -11.60 -7.31
C ASP A 60 0.50 -10.07 -7.15
N ALA A 61 -0.63 -9.50 -6.71
CA ALA A 61 -0.72 -8.08 -6.40
C ALA A 61 0.20 -7.69 -5.22
N VAL A 62 0.24 -8.52 -4.17
CA VAL A 62 1.08 -8.30 -2.98
C VAL A 62 2.56 -8.44 -3.33
N ARG A 63 2.97 -9.45 -4.11
CA ARG A 63 4.35 -9.62 -4.56
C ARG A 63 4.87 -8.43 -5.34
N TRP A 64 3.99 -7.75 -6.09
CA TRP A 64 4.34 -6.53 -6.79
C TRP A 64 4.35 -5.30 -5.86
N LEU A 65 3.35 -5.15 -5.00
CA LEU A 65 3.19 -3.95 -4.16
C LEU A 65 4.18 -3.91 -2.99
N TRP A 66 4.43 -5.05 -2.33
CA TRP A 66 5.24 -5.13 -1.11
C TRP A 66 6.64 -4.48 -1.24
N PRO A 67 7.44 -4.79 -2.28
CA PRO A 67 8.77 -4.19 -2.44
C PRO A 67 8.74 -2.68 -2.72
N LEU A 68 7.58 -2.10 -3.04
CA LEU A 68 7.41 -0.65 -3.23
C LEU A 68 7.08 0.08 -1.92
N LEU A 69 6.59 -0.66 -0.92
CA LEU A 69 6.17 -0.11 0.36
C LEU A 69 7.27 -0.22 1.42
N ILE A 70 7.96 -1.35 1.44
CA ILE A 70 8.91 -1.71 2.47
C ILE A 70 10.29 -1.87 1.84
N ASP A 71 11.21 -1.01 2.24
CA ASP A 71 12.64 -1.27 2.10
C ASP A 71 13.05 -2.16 3.29
N GLU A 72 13.55 -3.38 3.00
CA GLU A 72 13.97 -4.34 4.03
C GLU A 72 15.15 -3.84 4.88
N GLU A 73 15.90 -2.83 4.40
CA GLU A 73 16.97 -2.19 5.17
C GLU A 73 16.48 -1.00 6.02
N ALA A 74 15.30 -0.46 5.71
CA ALA A 74 14.69 0.63 6.47
C ALA A 74 13.86 0.09 7.63
N ALA A 75 14.08 0.62 8.84
CA ALA A 75 13.26 0.31 10.01
C ALA A 75 11.87 1.00 9.99
N ALA A 76 11.40 1.42 8.81
CA ALA A 76 10.17 2.18 8.65
C ALA A 76 8.95 1.28 8.91
N VAL A 77 8.11 1.71 9.85
CA VAL A 77 6.86 1.02 10.17
C VAL A 77 5.75 1.59 9.30
N VAL A 78 5.26 0.79 8.35
CA VAL A 78 4.15 1.19 7.49
C VAL A 78 2.83 0.72 8.06
N MET A 79 1.90 1.65 8.29
CA MET A 79 0.52 1.33 8.63
C MET A 79 -0.32 1.32 7.34
N CYS A 80 -1.17 0.32 7.17
CA CYS A 80 -2.04 0.18 6.02
C CYS A 80 -3.49 0.09 6.48
N THR A 81 -4.37 0.88 5.85
CA THR A 81 -5.82 0.81 6.03
C THR A 81 -6.48 0.38 4.72
N VAL A 82 -7.30 -0.68 4.76
CA VAL A 82 -8.15 -1.13 3.65
C VAL A 82 -9.53 -1.44 4.19
N ALA A 83 -10.59 -0.93 3.53
CA ALA A 83 -11.99 -1.15 3.94
C ALA A 83 -12.28 -0.79 5.43
N GLY A 84 -11.55 0.18 5.99
CA GLY A 84 -11.68 0.60 7.39
C GLY A 84 -10.87 -0.23 8.39
N GLU A 85 -10.28 -1.35 7.97
CA GLU A 85 -9.38 -2.16 8.78
C GLU A 85 -7.95 -1.66 8.66
N ARG A 86 -7.37 -1.27 9.80
CA ARG A 86 -6.01 -0.72 9.90
C ARG A 86 -5.05 -1.72 10.53
N ARG A 87 -3.91 -1.97 9.90
CA ARG A 87 -2.87 -2.87 10.41
C ARG A 87 -1.47 -2.36 10.16
N GLU A 88 -0.54 -2.74 11.02
CA GLU A 88 0.89 -2.58 10.79
C GLU A 88 1.37 -3.64 9.78
N LEU A 89 2.09 -3.23 8.75
CA LEU A 89 2.67 -4.13 7.76
C LEU A 89 4.05 -4.58 8.21
N ARG A 90 4.15 -5.81 8.70
CA ARG A 90 5.44 -6.41 9.12
C ARG A 90 5.93 -7.46 8.13
N ARG A 91 5.00 -8.08 7.40
CA ARG A 91 5.26 -9.14 6.42
C ARG A 91 4.31 -9.01 5.23
N PRO A 92 4.66 -9.56 4.05
CA PRO A 92 3.77 -9.61 2.89
C PRO A 92 2.38 -10.17 3.22
N ASP A 93 2.30 -11.17 4.11
CA ASP A 93 1.05 -11.79 4.54
C ASP A 93 0.08 -10.82 5.24
N ASP A 94 0.60 -9.78 5.92
CA ASP A 94 -0.22 -8.75 6.55
C ASP A 94 -0.98 -7.94 5.50
N LEU A 95 -0.29 -7.60 4.40
CA LEU A 95 -0.85 -6.89 3.26
C LEU A 95 -1.81 -7.79 2.48
N ALA A 96 -1.44 -9.04 2.25
CA ALA A 96 -2.30 -10.01 1.56
C ALA A 96 -3.65 -10.15 2.23
N LYS A 97 -3.65 -10.34 3.56
CA LYS A 97 -4.88 -10.46 4.34
C LYS A 97 -5.75 -9.19 4.26
N LEU A 98 -5.15 -7.99 4.35
CA LEU A 98 -5.90 -6.74 4.22
C LEU A 98 -6.52 -6.57 2.82
N VAL A 99 -5.80 -6.95 1.76
CA VAL A 99 -6.31 -6.89 0.39
C VAL A 99 -7.44 -7.91 0.17
N GLU A 100 -7.32 -9.13 0.71
CA GLU A 100 -8.39 -10.12 0.68
C GLU A 100 -9.66 -9.64 1.42
N GLU A 101 -9.48 -9.09 2.62
CA GLU A 101 -10.56 -8.47 3.41
C GLU A 101 -11.21 -7.32 2.62
N GLY A 102 -10.41 -6.48 1.97
CA GLY A 102 -10.88 -5.40 1.09
C GLY A 102 -11.69 -5.89 -0.11
N ARG A 103 -11.22 -6.95 -0.79
CA ARG A 103 -11.96 -7.56 -1.93
C ARG A 103 -13.29 -8.16 -1.51
N ALA A 104 -13.37 -8.73 -0.31
CA ALA A 104 -14.60 -9.34 0.20
C ALA A 104 -15.65 -8.32 0.67
N ALA A 105 -15.23 -7.07 0.91
CA ALA A 105 -16.08 -5.97 1.33
C ALA A 105 -16.66 -5.13 0.17
N GLU A 106 -16.17 -5.35 -1.06
CA GLU A 106 -16.69 -4.75 -2.32
C GLU A 106 -17.89 -5.53 -2.88
#